data_AF-A0A1M6KFV2-F1
#
_entry.id   AF-A0A1M6KFV2-F1
#
_cell.length_a   1.000
_cell.length_b   1.000
_cell.length_c   1.000
_cell.angle_alpha   90.00
_cell.angle_beta   90.00
_cell.angle_gamma   90.00
#
_symmetry.space_group_name_H-M   'P 1'
#
loop_
_entity.id
_entity.type
_entity.pdbx_description
1 polymer ?
#
loop_
_entity_poly.entity_id
_entity_poly.type
_entity_poly.pdbx_seq_one_letter_code
_entity_poly.pdbx_strand_id
1 'polypeptide(L)'
;MIIISELLLVSLFSAVIAVIWGSASFLSGIFTWVGFAGWTSFCVVNETDSLKKAIKSYTCNLSGIFWASTSLYISNLINIPAVTILLTTGIVTVFLIYQSKFKLVSCVPCCFIGCFITFGLNGDYKMAATGLLCGAILGYLGDKAGILASKIKNKNNNLEIKKAS
;
A
#
# COMPACT_ATOMS: atom_id res chain seq x y z
N MET A 1 31.02 -13.72 -16.52
CA MET A 1 30.07 -14.25 -15.53
C MET A 1 29.24 -13.08 -15.01
N ILE A 2 27.96 -12.96 -15.41
CA ILE A 2 27.10 -11.90 -14.87
C ILE A 2 26.76 -12.33 -13.44
N ILE A 3 27.33 -11.66 -12.44
CA ILE A 3 26.96 -11.86 -11.05
C ILE A 3 25.58 -11.24 -10.87
N ILE A 4 24.54 -12.07 -10.84
CA ILE A 4 23.17 -11.61 -10.59
C ILE A 4 23.12 -11.10 -9.15
N SER A 5 22.94 -9.80 -8.98
CA SER A 5 22.76 -9.19 -7.66
C SER A 5 21.39 -9.53 -7.09
N GLU A 6 21.27 -9.48 -5.76
CA GLU A 6 19.99 -9.68 -5.07
C GLU A 6 18.93 -8.68 -5.54
N LEU A 7 19.35 -7.42 -5.69
CA LEU A 7 18.50 -6.33 -6.14
C LEU A 7 17.98 -6.57 -7.55
N LEU A 8 18.79 -7.15 -8.44
CA LEU A 8 18.35 -7.52 -9.79
C LEU A 8 17.28 -8.62 -9.73
N LEU A 9 17.42 -9.60 -8.85
CA LEU A 9 16.44 -10.68 -8.72
C LEU A 9 15.12 -10.18 -8.11
N VAL A 10 15.19 -9.32 -7.09
CA VAL A 10 14.03 -8.66 -6.49
C VAL A 10 13.29 -7.79 -7.50
N SER A 11 14.01 -7.02 -8.33
CA SER A 11 13.38 -6.15 -9.33
C SER A 11 12.69 -6.95 -10.44
N LEU A 12 13.30 -8.06 -10.89
CA LEU A 12 12.68 -8.96 -11.86
C LEU A 12 11.38 -9.59 -11.33
N PHE A 13 11.38 -10.12 -10.11
CA PHE A 13 10.16 -10.65 -9.51
C PHE A 13 9.09 -9.57 -9.30
N SER A 14 9.49 -8.38 -8.86
CA SER A 14 8.58 -7.26 -8.69
C SER A 14 7.95 -6.83 -10.02
N ALA A 15 8.72 -6.83 -11.11
CA ALA A 15 8.22 -6.54 -12.46
C ALA A 15 7.17 -7.56 -12.92
N VAL A 16 7.40 -8.86 -12.67
CA VAL A 16 6.42 -9.91 -12.99
C VAL A 16 5.11 -9.69 -12.22
N ILE A 17 5.20 -9.42 -10.92
CA ILE A 17 4.01 -9.14 -10.08
C ILE A 17 3.28 -7.88 -10.58
N ALA A 18 4.01 -6.83 -10.95
CA ALA A 18 3.45 -5.58 -11.46
C ALA A 18 2.73 -5.78 -12.81
N VAL A 19 3.28 -6.59 -13.72
CA VAL A 19 2.63 -6.92 -15.00
C VAL A 19 1.36 -7.73 -14.77
N ILE A 20 1.41 -8.75 -13.91
CA ILE A 20 0.23 -9.55 -13.54
C ILE A 20 -0.87 -8.65 -12.97
N TRP A 21 -0.51 -7.72 -12.08
CA TRP A 21 -1.44 -6.76 -11.54
C TRP A 21 -2.04 -5.85 -12.61
N GLY A 22 -1.21 -5.25 -13.46
CA GLY A 22 -1.68 -4.36 -14.54
C GLY A 22 -2.68 -5.04 -15.48
N SER A 23 -2.47 -6.31 -15.80
CA SER A 23 -3.42 -7.10 -16.59
C SER A 23 -4.70 -7.41 -15.80
N ALA A 24 -4.58 -7.84 -14.53
CA ALA A 24 -5.73 -8.19 -13.70
C ALA A 24 -6.62 -6.99 -13.37
N SER A 25 -6.03 -5.83 -13.08
CA SER A 25 -6.75 -4.59 -12.78
C SER A 25 -7.51 -4.08 -13.99
N PHE A 26 -6.92 -4.17 -15.18
CA PHE A 26 -7.58 -3.83 -16.44
C PHE A 26 -8.82 -4.69 -16.68
N LEU A 27 -8.71 -6.02 -16.52
CA LEU A 27 -9.83 -6.95 -16.68
C LEU A 27 -10.94 -6.75 -15.63
N SER A 28 -10.57 -6.31 -14.43
CA SER A 28 -11.51 -6.13 -13.31
C SER A 28 -12.11 -4.72 -13.24
N GLY A 29 -11.69 -3.79 -14.12
CA GLY A 29 -12.10 -2.39 -14.10
C GLY A 29 -11.58 -1.60 -12.90
N ILE A 30 -10.57 -2.10 -12.18
CA ILE A 30 -9.96 -1.40 -11.04
C ILE A 30 -8.89 -0.46 -11.59
N PHE A 31 -8.90 0.80 -11.17
CA PHE A 31 -7.85 1.74 -11.54
C PHE A 31 -6.47 1.25 -11.04
N THR A 32 -5.60 0.87 -11.99
CA THR A 32 -4.34 0.14 -11.71
C THR A 32 -3.48 0.80 -10.63
N TRP A 33 -3.42 2.13 -10.62
CA TRP A 33 -2.61 2.89 -9.66
C TRP A 33 -3.08 2.77 -8.22
N VAL A 34 -4.36 2.44 -7.98
CA VAL A 34 -4.89 2.18 -6.64
C VAL A 34 -4.20 0.95 -6.02
N GLY A 35 -4.01 -0.11 -6.80
CA GLY A 35 -3.26 -1.28 -6.32
C GLY A 35 -1.81 -0.97 -6.02
N PHE A 36 -1.13 -0.19 -6.86
CA PHE A 36 0.24 0.24 -6.56
C PHE A 36 0.32 1.14 -5.33
N ALA A 37 -0.67 2.01 -5.08
CA ALA A 37 -0.74 2.79 -3.84
C ALA A 37 -0.91 1.89 -2.61
N GLY A 38 -1.70 0.81 -2.71
CA GLY A 38 -1.82 -0.20 -1.65
C GLY A 38 -0.52 -0.99 -1.44
N TRP A 39 0.21 -1.33 -2.50
CA TRP A 39 1.54 -1.94 -2.39
C TRP A 39 2.52 -0.98 -1.70
N THR A 40 2.55 0.29 -2.10
CA THR A 40 3.36 1.32 -1.40
C THR A 40 2.99 1.41 0.07
N SER A 41 1.71 1.34 0.41
CA SER A 41 1.23 1.31 1.80
C SER A 41 1.81 0.11 2.57
N PHE A 42 1.89 -1.07 1.95
CA PHE A 42 2.54 -2.24 2.54
C PHE A 42 4.04 -1.99 2.81
N CYS A 43 4.75 -1.36 1.87
CA CYS A 43 6.19 -1.12 1.96
C CYS A 43 6.57 -0.17 3.10
N VAL A 44 5.73 0.82 3.40
CA VAL A 44 5.99 1.81 4.46
C VAL A 44 5.63 1.31 5.87
N VAL A 45 4.86 0.21 5.99
CA VAL A 45 4.53 -0.34 7.30
C VAL A 45 5.76 -0.99 7.94
N ASN A 46 6.12 -0.49 9.13
CA ASN A 46 7.18 -1.05 9.95
C ASN A 46 6.64 -2.21 10.84
N GLU A 47 6.45 -3.37 10.24
CA GLU A 47 6.21 -4.65 10.93
C GLU A 47 7.12 -5.72 10.30
N THR A 48 7.56 -6.70 11.08
CA THR A 48 8.47 -7.75 10.58
C THR A 48 7.74 -8.90 9.89
N ASP A 49 6.53 -9.22 10.34
CA ASP A 49 5.71 -10.27 9.75
C ASP A 49 4.93 -9.73 8.54
N SER A 50 5.11 -10.36 7.38
CA SER A 50 4.49 -9.92 6.11
C SER A 50 2.97 -9.85 6.19
N LEU A 51 2.32 -10.77 6.92
CA LEU A 51 0.86 -10.77 7.03
C LEU A 51 0.39 -9.60 7.91
N LYS A 52 1.06 -9.34 9.04
CA LYS A 52 0.80 -8.16 9.87
C LYS A 52 1.02 -6.85 9.11
N LYS A 53 2.04 -6.78 8.25
CA LYS A 53 2.25 -5.63 7.35
C LYS A 53 1.03 -5.39 6.44
N ALA A 54 0.55 -6.45 5.78
CA ALA A 54 -0.60 -6.36 4.87
C ALA A 54 -1.90 -5.99 5.59
N ILE A 55 -2.16 -6.60 6.74
CA ILE A 55 -3.34 -6.27 7.55
C ILE A 55 -3.27 -4.81 8.00
N LYS A 56 -2.13 -4.40 8.57
CA LYS A 56 -1.96 -3.04 9.10
C LYS A 56 -2.00 -1.97 7.99
N SER A 57 -1.39 -2.21 6.84
CA SER A 57 -1.45 -1.27 5.72
C SER A 57 -2.89 -1.12 5.24
N TYR A 58 -3.61 -2.23 5.08
CA TYR A 58 -5.00 -2.20 4.64
C TYR A 58 -5.94 -1.54 5.67
N THR A 59 -5.80 -1.82 6.96
CA THR A 59 -6.62 -1.20 8.00
C THR A 59 -6.37 0.31 8.11
N CYS A 60 -5.11 0.75 7.96
CA CYS A 60 -4.81 2.17 7.88
C CYS A 60 -5.45 2.82 6.64
N ASN A 61 -5.37 2.16 5.49
CA ASN A 61 -5.99 2.64 4.26
C ASN A 61 -7.52 2.78 4.39
N LEU A 62 -8.19 1.79 5.00
CA LEU A 62 -9.63 1.85 5.29
C LEU A 62 -9.99 3.02 6.22
N SER A 63 -9.14 3.30 7.21
CA SER A 63 -9.33 4.47 8.06
C SER A 63 -9.22 5.78 7.28
N GLY A 64 -8.28 5.87 6.34
CA GLY A 64 -8.20 6.99 5.40
C GLY A 64 -9.44 7.14 4.53
N ILE A 65 -9.93 6.03 3.96
CA ILE A 65 -11.18 6.01 3.20
C ILE A 65 -12.34 6.54 4.04
N PHE A 66 -12.48 6.07 5.29
CA PHE A 66 -13.52 6.55 6.21
C PHE A 66 -13.46 8.07 6.42
N TRP A 67 -12.28 8.61 6.66
CA TRP A 67 -12.10 10.05 6.88
C TRP A 67 -12.37 10.87 5.61
N ALA A 68 -11.92 10.40 4.44
CA ALA A 68 -12.21 11.08 3.18
C ALA A 68 -13.71 11.04 2.82
N SER A 69 -14.38 9.90 3.01
CA SER A 69 -15.84 9.79 2.81
C SER A 69 -16.60 10.72 3.77
N THR A 70 -16.16 10.82 5.03
CA THR A 70 -16.71 11.75 6.01
C THR A 70 -16.52 13.21 5.56
N SER A 71 -15.32 13.56 5.08
CA SER A 71 -15.03 14.89 4.54
C SER A 71 -15.93 15.25 3.36
N LEU A 72 -16.09 14.33 2.39
CA LEU A 72 -16.96 14.56 1.23
C LEU A 72 -18.43 14.73 1.64
N TYR A 73 -18.90 13.96 2.62
CA TYR A 73 -20.24 14.10 3.16
C TYR A 73 -20.45 15.47 3.81
N ILE A 74 -19.53 15.93 4.66
CA ILE A 74 -19.60 17.25 5.31
C ILE A 74 -19.57 18.37 4.26
N SER A 75 -18.72 18.26 3.23
CA SER A 75 -18.64 19.23 2.15
C SER A 75 -19.97 19.43 1.42
N ASN A 76 -20.77 18.38 1.28
CA ASN A 76 -22.08 18.47 0.64
C ASN A 76 -23.16 19.12 1.54
N LEU A 77 -22.93 19.17 2.86
CA LEU A 77 -23.87 19.77 3.81
C LEU A 77 -23.63 21.27 4.02
N ILE A 78 -22.41 21.75 3.78
CA ILE A 78 -21.99 23.11 4.12
C ILE A 78 -21.58 23.88 2.85
N ASN A 79 -22.39 24.88 2.49
CA ASN A 79 -22.15 25.76 1.34
C ASN A 79 -21.21 26.95 1.62
N ILE A 80 -20.47 26.93 2.74
CA ILE A 80 -19.54 27.99 3.12
C ILE A 80 -18.10 27.45 2.94
N PRO A 81 -17.37 27.86 1.88
CA PRO A 81 -16.08 27.25 1.54
C PRO A 81 -15.04 27.26 2.66
N ALA A 82 -14.92 28.37 3.40
CA ALA A 82 -13.96 28.50 4.50
C ALA A 82 -14.24 27.51 5.64
N VAL A 83 -15.52 27.31 5.99
CA VAL A 83 -15.95 26.38 7.04
C VAL A 83 -15.72 24.94 6.59
N THR A 84 -16.05 24.64 5.33
CA THR A 84 -15.82 23.32 4.74
C THR A 84 -14.33 22.96 4.77
N ILE A 85 -13.43 23.87 4.37
CA ILE A 85 -11.98 23.64 4.42
C ILE A 85 -11.49 23.40 5.85
N LEU A 86 -11.94 24.20 6.81
CA LEU A 86 -11.58 24.05 8.22
C LEU A 86 -11.97 22.66 8.76
N LEU A 87 -13.20 22.22 8.49
CA LEU A 87 -13.73 20.95 8.99
C LEU A 87 -13.09 19.75 8.29
N THR A 88 -13.04 19.77 6.96
CA THR A 88 -12.68 18.61 6.13
C THR A 88 -11.18 18.40 5.97
N THR A 89 -10.39 19.48 6.04
CA THR A 89 -8.93 19.39 5.94
C THR A 89 -8.28 19.57 7.30
N GLY A 90 -8.67 20.60 8.06
CA GLY A 90 -8.07 20.89 9.36
C GLY A 90 -8.43 19.84 10.41
N ILE A 91 -9.71 19.77 10.78
CA ILE A 91 -10.18 18.89 11.86
C ILE A 91 -9.98 17.41 11.55
N VAL A 92 -10.28 16.98 10.33
CA VAL A 92 -10.06 15.58 9.92
C VAL A 92 -8.57 15.19 9.99
N THR A 93 -7.65 16.09 9.65
CA THR A 93 -6.20 15.84 9.80
C THR A 93 -5.83 15.66 11.27
N VAL A 94 -6.39 16.45 12.18
CA VAL A 94 -6.18 16.28 13.63
C VAL A 94 -6.60 14.88 14.07
N PHE A 95 -7.78 14.42 13.65
CA PHE A 95 -8.25 13.08 14.02
C PHE A 95 -7.41 11.96 13.40
N LEU A 96 -7.04 12.08 12.12
CA LEU A 96 -6.24 11.10 11.39
C LEU A 96 -4.82 10.94 11.99
N ILE A 97 -4.25 12.03 12.49
CA ILE A 97 -2.98 11.97 13.24
C ILE A 97 -3.23 11.44 14.66
N TYR A 98 -4.24 11.92 15.37
CA TYR A 98 -4.49 11.53 16.76
C TYR A 98 -4.80 10.03 16.91
N GLN A 99 -5.55 9.44 15.97
CA GLN A 99 -5.84 8.01 15.97
C GLN A 99 -4.58 7.14 15.86
N SER A 100 -3.44 7.70 15.41
CA SER A 100 -2.20 6.92 15.26
C SER A 100 -1.67 6.35 16.57
N LYS A 101 -2.18 6.83 17.72
CA LYS A 101 -1.99 6.19 19.03
C LYS A 101 -2.48 4.74 19.09
N PHE A 102 -3.43 4.36 18.23
CA PHE A 102 -3.95 2.99 18.14
C PHE A 102 -3.11 2.16 17.16
N LYS A 103 -2.57 1.04 17.64
CA LYS A 103 -1.59 0.22 16.90
C LYS A 103 -2.03 -0.19 15.48
N LEU A 104 -3.32 -0.49 15.27
CA LEU A 104 -3.84 -0.96 13.97
C LEU A 104 -3.94 0.15 12.90
N VAL A 105 -4.04 1.40 13.32
CA VAL A 105 -4.15 2.58 12.43
C VAL A 105 -2.99 3.55 12.62
N SER A 106 -1.86 3.04 13.13
CA SER A 106 -0.70 3.86 13.49
C SER A 106 0.16 4.31 12.31
N CYS A 107 -0.02 3.73 11.11
CA CYS A 107 0.68 4.17 9.91
C CYS A 107 -0.04 5.40 9.33
N VAL A 108 0.36 6.59 9.79
CA VAL A 108 -0.18 7.87 9.30
C VAL A 108 -0.05 8.02 7.77
N PRO A 109 1.10 7.71 7.13
CA PRO A 109 1.20 7.79 5.66
C PRO A 109 0.19 6.88 4.94
N CYS A 110 -0.04 5.67 5.46
CA CYS A 110 -1.03 4.74 4.91
C CYS A 110 -2.46 5.31 5.02
N CYS A 111 -2.79 5.94 6.16
CA CYS A 111 -4.07 6.62 6.33
C CYS A 111 -4.25 7.75 5.30
N PHE A 112 -3.21 8.56 5.07
CA PHE A 112 -3.25 9.59 4.02
C PHE A 112 -3.41 9.02 2.62
N ILE A 113 -2.77 7.89 2.30
CA ILE A 113 -2.96 7.20 1.00
C ILE A 113 -4.44 6.83 0.81
N GLY A 114 -5.10 6.29 1.85
CA GLY A 114 -6.54 6.01 1.80
C GLY A 114 -7.38 7.26 1.49
N CYS A 115 -7.03 8.41 2.09
CA CYS A 115 -7.68 9.67 1.80
C CYS A 115 -7.48 10.11 0.35
N PHE A 116 -6.22 10.19 -0.10
CA PHE A 116 -5.87 10.69 -1.44
C PHE A 116 -6.49 9.86 -2.55
N ILE A 117 -6.51 8.55 -2.39
CA ILE A 117 -7.17 7.65 -3.35
C ILE A 117 -8.67 7.90 -3.39
N THR A 118 -9.33 8.01 -2.23
CA THR A 118 -10.78 8.24 -2.18
C THR A 118 -11.15 9.57 -2.82
N PHE A 119 -10.38 10.64 -2.56
CA PHE A 119 -10.58 11.94 -3.21
C PHE A 119 -10.29 11.88 -4.71
N GLY A 120 -9.20 11.23 -5.13
CA GLY A 120 -8.83 11.07 -6.54
C GLY A 120 -9.82 10.23 -7.34
N LEU A 121 -10.58 9.36 -6.68
CA LEU A 121 -11.67 8.57 -7.26
C LEU A 121 -13.05 9.24 -7.11
N ASN A 122 -13.11 10.55 -6.83
CA ASN A 122 -14.35 11.30 -6.66
C ASN A 122 -15.31 10.69 -5.63
N GLY A 123 -14.77 10.08 -4.56
CA GLY A 123 -15.55 9.47 -3.50
C GLY A 123 -15.98 8.02 -3.75
N ASP A 124 -15.50 7.35 -4.80
CA ASP A 124 -15.72 5.90 -4.99
C ASP A 124 -14.90 5.09 -3.98
N TYR A 125 -15.43 5.01 -2.76
CA TYR A 125 -14.83 4.27 -1.64
C TYR A 125 -14.80 2.76 -1.90
N LYS A 126 -15.66 2.23 -2.77
CA LYS A 126 -15.68 0.79 -3.09
C LYS A 126 -14.47 0.44 -3.94
N MET A 127 -14.22 1.20 -5.01
CA MET A 127 -13.02 1.02 -5.83
C MET A 127 -11.74 1.30 -5.03
N ALA A 128 -11.76 2.31 -4.16
CA ALA A 128 -10.64 2.57 -3.25
C ALA A 128 -10.36 1.36 -2.35
N ALA A 129 -11.39 0.83 -1.68
CA ALA A 129 -11.24 -0.29 -0.75
C ALA A 129 -10.80 -1.58 -1.44
N THR A 130 -11.35 -1.91 -2.62
CA THR A 130 -10.98 -3.13 -3.35
C THR A 130 -9.59 -3.02 -3.96
N GLY A 131 -9.26 -1.89 -4.59
CA GLY A 131 -7.93 -1.68 -5.17
C GLY A 131 -6.82 -1.66 -4.12
N LEU A 132 -7.04 -1.00 -2.97
CA LEU A 132 -6.06 -0.97 -1.88
C LEU A 132 -5.89 -2.34 -1.21
N LEU A 133 -6.95 -3.17 -1.16
CA LEU A 133 -6.85 -4.56 -0.71
C LEU A 133 -5.95 -5.37 -1.65
N CYS A 134 -6.19 -5.28 -2.96
CA CYS A 134 -5.32 -5.91 -3.96
C CYS A 134 -3.87 -5.45 -3.79
N GLY A 135 -3.65 -4.15 -3.57
CA GLY A 135 -2.32 -3.61 -3.30
C GLY A 135 -1.63 -4.21 -2.07
N ALA A 136 -2.37 -4.41 -0.97
CA ALA A 136 -1.82 -5.09 0.21
C ALA A 136 -1.42 -6.55 -0.09
N ILE A 137 -2.21 -7.25 -0.91
CA ILE A 137 -1.89 -8.61 -1.38
C ILE A 137 -0.63 -8.60 -2.26
N LEU A 138 -0.52 -7.67 -3.20
CA LEU A 138 0.67 -7.53 -4.05
C LEU A 138 1.93 -7.24 -3.22
N GLY A 139 1.81 -6.36 -2.21
CA GLY A 139 2.88 -6.10 -1.27
C GLY A 139 3.35 -7.34 -0.53
N TYR A 140 2.39 -8.15 -0.04
CA TYR A 140 2.70 -9.45 0.58
C TYR A 140 3.42 -10.40 -0.39
N LEU A 141 2.95 -10.52 -1.63
CA LEU A 141 3.59 -11.35 -2.65
C LEU A 141 5.00 -10.86 -2.99
N GLY A 142 5.19 -9.53 -3.11
CA GLY A 142 6.49 -8.91 -3.36
C GLY A 142 7.49 -9.17 -2.23
N ASP A 143 7.04 -9.11 -0.97
CA ASP A 143 7.86 -9.42 0.19
C ASP A 143 8.31 -10.89 0.20
N LYS A 144 7.40 -11.83 -0.11
CA LYS A 144 7.75 -13.25 -0.24
C LYS A 144 8.69 -13.52 -1.40
N ALA A 145 8.51 -12.84 -2.53
CA ALA A 145 9.42 -12.92 -3.65
C ALA A 145 10.82 -12.38 -3.29
N GLY A 146 10.90 -11.31 -2.49
CA GLY A 146 12.17 -10.79 -1.98
C GLY A 146 12.91 -11.78 -1.07
N ILE A 147 12.18 -12.46 -0.17
CA ILE A 147 12.74 -13.54 0.66
C ILE A 147 13.23 -14.72 -0.20
N LEU A 148 12.51 -15.05 -1.28
CA LEU A 148 12.95 -16.08 -2.22
C LEU A 148 14.24 -15.67 -2.95
N ALA A 149 14.33 -14.40 -3.37
CA ALA A 149 15.51 -13.87 -4.04
C ALA A 149 16.77 -13.96 -3.15
N SER A 150 16.66 -13.57 -1.88
CA SER A 150 17.78 -13.65 -0.92
C SER A 150 18.22 -15.10 -0.67
N LYS A 151 17.27 -16.04 -0.57
CA LYS A 151 17.56 -17.48 -0.44
C LYS A 151 18.31 -18.04 -1.65
N ILE A 152 17.90 -17.67 -2.87
CA ILE A 152 18.56 -18.11 -4.12
C ILE A 152 20.02 -17.64 -4.14
N LYS A 153 20.27 -16.37 -3.80
CA LYS A 153 21.62 -15.80 -3.74
C LYS A 153 22.50 -16.48 -2.68
N ASN A 154 21.98 -16.66 -1.47
CA ASN A 154 22.72 -17.32 -0.38
C ASN A 154 23.09 -18.78 -0.74
N LYS A 155 22.18 -19.50 -1.41
CA LYS A 155 22.46 -20.86 -1.90
C LYS A 155 23.59 -20.88 -2.93
N ASN A 156 23.60 -19.94 -3.87
CA ASN A 156 24.65 -19.85 -4.90
C ASN A 156 26.02 -19.54 -4.28
N ASN A 157 26.08 -18.58 -3.34
CA ASN A 157 27.32 -18.28 -2.62
C ASN A 157 27.89 -19.50 -1.88
N ASN A 158 27.03 -20.27 -1.20
CA ASN A 158 27.46 -21.48 -0.49
C ASN A 158 27.98 -22.58 -1.44
N LEU A 159 27.42 -22.68 -2.65
CA LEU A 159 27.88 -23.62 -3.68
C LEU A 159 29.23 -23.21 -4.27
N GLU A 160 29.48 -21.90 -4.44
CA GLU A 160 30.79 -21.40 -4.89
C GLU A 160 31.87 -21.67 -3.84
N ILE A 161 31.59 -21.44 -2.55
CA ILE A 161 32.51 -21.74 -1.45
C ILE A 161 32.87 -23.24 -1.43
N LYS A 162 31.88 -24.14 -1.57
CA LYS A 162 32.13 -25.59 -1.62
C LYS A 162 32.92 -26.06 -2.84
N LYS A 163 32.89 -25.32 -3.94
CA LYS A 163 33.70 -25.63 -5.13
C LYS A 163 35.14 -25.12 -5.01
N ALA A 164 35.39 -24.17 -4.11
CA ALA A 164 36.70 -23.59 -3.87
C ALA A 164 37.45 -24.26 -2.71
N SER A 165 36.79 -25.12 -1.92
CA SER A 165 37.36 -25.97 -0.87
C SER A 165 37.66 -27.37 -1.37
#